data_AF-A0A2I3T2M1-F1
#
_entry.id   AF-A0A2I3T2M1-F1
#
_cell.length_a   1.000
_cell.length_b   1.000
_cell.length_c   1.000
_cell.angle_alpha   90.00
_cell.angle_beta   90.00
_cell.angle_gamma   90.00
#
_symmetry.space_group_name_H-M   'P 1'
#
loop_
_entity.id
_entity.type
_entity.pdbx_description
1 polymer ?
#
loop_
_entity_poly.entity_id
_entity_poly.type
_entity_poly.pdbx_seq_one_letter_code
_entity_poly.pdbx_strand_id
1 'polypeptide(L)'
;MAGSPTCLTLIYILWQLTGSAASGPVRELVGSVGGAVTFPLKSKVKQVDSIVWTFNTTPLVTIQPEGGTIIVTQNRNKERVDFPDGGYSLKLSKLKKNDSGIYYVGIYSSSLQQPSTQKYVLHVYENNPKGRSSKYSLLHCGNTKKDGKSPLTAHDARHTKAICL
;
A
#
# COMPACT_ATOMS: atom_id res chain seq x y z
N MET A 1 -12.87 -44.27 36.35
CA MET A 1 -13.41 -43.25 35.42
C MET A 1 -12.69 -43.40 34.10
N ALA A 2 -13.29 -44.09 33.12
CA ALA A 2 -12.71 -44.23 31.79
C ALA A 2 -13.15 -43.02 30.95
N GLY A 3 -12.22 -42.14 30.59
CA GLY A 3 -12.49 -41.05 29.65
C GLY A 3 -12.80 -41.62 28.28
N SER A 4 -13.92 -41.20 27.68
CA SER A 4 -14.36 -41.71 26.38
C SER A 4 -13.36 -41.33 25.27
N PRO A 5 -12.86 -42.28 24.45
CA PRO A 5 -11.88 -42.01 23.39
C PRO A 5 -12.43 -41.10 22.28
N THR A 6 -13.77 -40.99 22.16
CA THR A 6 -14.44 -40.09 21.22
C THR A 6 -14.18 -38.60 21.52
N CYS A 7 -13.93 -38.25 22.78
CA CYS A 7 -13.61 -36.88 23.17
C CYS A 7 -12.22 -36.48 22.64
N LEU A 8 -11.24 -37.38 22.74
CA LEU A 8 -9.88 -37.15 22.26
C LEU A 8 -9.82 -37.02 20.73
N THR A 9 -10.63 -37.80 20.00
CA THR A 9 -10.74 -37.67 18.54
C THR A 9 -11.39 -36.35 18.11
N LEU A 10 -12.39 -35.86 18.84
CA LEU A 10 -13.02 -34.57 18.56
C LEU A 10 -12.06 -33.40 18.81
N ILE A 11 -11.28 -33.46 19.90
CA ILE A 11 -10.26 -32.45 20.21
C ILE A 11 -9.16 -32.44 19.13
N TYR A 12 -8.74 -33.62 18.66
CA TYR A 12 -7.76 -33.73 17.57
C TYR A 12 -8.31 -33.14 16.26
N ILE A 13 -9.56 -33.42 15.90
CA ILE A 13 -10.21 -32.83 14.71
C ILE A 13 -10.35 -31.31 14.86
N LEU A 14 -10.69 -30.80 16.04
CA LEU A 14 -10.75 -29.35 16.33
C LEU A 14 -9.38 -28.69 16.20
N TRP A 15 -8.31 -29.37 16.63
CA TRP A 15 -6.93 -28.89 16.44
C TRP A 15 -6.61 -28.78 14.95
N GLN A 16 -6.92 -29.81 14.15
CA GLN A 16 -6.67 -29.78 12.70
C GLN A 16 -7.51 -28.72 11.96
N LEU A 17 -8.70 -28.38 12.46
CA LEU A 17 -9.55 -27.31 11.94
C LEU A 17 -9.11 -25.91 12.37
N THR A 18 -8.16 -25.80 13.30
CA THR A 18 -7.45 -24.54 13.56
C THR A 18 -6.38 -24.33 12.49
N GLY A 19 -6.82 -24.39 11.22
CA GLY A 19 -6.02 -23.97 10.09
C GLY A 19 -5.71 -22.50 10.29
N SER A 20 -4.46 -22.22 10.65
CA SER A 20 -3.91 -20.86 10.66
C SER A 20 -4.13 -20.26 9.29
N ALA A 21 -5.16 -19.45 9.15
CA ALA A 21 -5.21 -18.43 8.13
C ALA A 21 -4.08 -17.47 8.47
N ALA A 22 -2.87 -17.78 7.98
CA ALA A 22 -1.69 -16.95 8.16
C ALA A 22 -1.93 -15.63 7.44
N SER A 23 -2.68 -14.74 8.08
CA SER A 23 -2.80 -13.35 7.67
C SER A 23 -1.42 -12.74 7.87
N GLY A 24 -0.72 -12.45 6.78
CA GLY A 24 0.51 -11.67 6.83
C GLY A 24 0.30 -10.34 7.57
N PRO A 25 1.39 -9.68 7.99
CA PRO A 25 1.29 -8.42 8.72
C PRO A 25 0.50 -7.39 7.91
N VAL A 26 -0.46 -6.73 8.55
CA VAL A 26 -1.21 -5.61 7.99
C VAL A 26 -0.27 -4.41 7.88
N ARG A 27 -0.24 -3.77 6.72
CA ARG A 27 0.58 -2.58 6.47
C ARG A 27 -0.28 -1.32 6.44
N GLU A 28 0.02 -0.39 7.33
CA GLU A 28 -0.66 0.90 7.41
C GLU A 28 -0.05 1.89 6.41
N LEU A 29 -0.92 2.60 5.69
CA LEU A 29 -0.54 3.66 4.76
C LEU A 29 -1.37 4.91 5.06
N VAL A 30 -0.73 6.07 4.96
CA VAL A 30 -1.37 7.35 5.23
C VAL A 30 -1.24 8.24 3.99
N GLY A 31 -2.35 8.88 3.62
CA GLY A 31 -2.39 9.88 2.57
C GLY A 31 -3.21 11.09 2.98
N SER A 32 -3.02 12.20 2.26
CA SER A 32 -3.86 13.40 2.38
C SER A 32 -4.83 13.48 1.20
N VAL A 33 -6.00 14.09 1.41
CA VAL A 33 -6.92 14.43 0.31
C VAL A 33 -6.18 15.25 -0.75
N GLY A 34 -6.34 14.89 -2.02
CA GLY A 34 -5.62 15.44 -3.17
C GLY A 34 -4.21 14.87 -3.39
N GLY A 35 -3.63 14.22 -2.38
CA GLY A 35 -2.31 13.60 -2.44
C GLY A 35 -2.27 12.28 -3.21
N ALA A 36 -1.17 11.54 -3.02
CA ALA A 36 -0.97 10.22 -3.60
C ALA A 36 -0.30 9.27 -2.60
N VAL A 37 -0.52 7.97 -2.80
CA VAL A 37 0.12 6.91 -2.02
C VAL A 37 0.55 5.78 -2.94
N THR A 38 1.63 5.09 -2.59
CA THR A 38 2.09 3.88 -3.28
C THR A 38 1.97 2.69 -2.35
N PHE A 39 1.21 1.68 -2.77
CA PHE A 39 1.11 0.38 -2.16
C PHE A 39 2.27 -0.49 -2.68
N PRO A 40 3.31 -0.73 -1.88
CA PRO A 40 4.46 -1.49 -2.35
C PRO A 40 4.07 -2.93 -2.64
N LEU A 41 4.56 -3.53 -3.73
CA LEU A 41 4.42 -4.97 -3.93
C LEU A 41 5.80 -5.64 -3.88
N LYS A 42 6.05 -6.43 -2.83
CA LYS A 42 7.26 -7.27 -2.73
C LYS A 42 6.86 -8.72 -2.85
N SER A 43 7.34 -9.41 -3.88
CA SER A 43 7.06 -10.83 -4.11
C SER A 43 8.35 -11.61 -4.37
N LYS A 44 8.41 -12.84 -3.86
CA LYS A 44 9.46 -13.82 -4.21
C LYS A 44 8.99 -14.80 -5.28
N VAL A 45 7.75 -14.65 -5.76
CA VAL A 45 7.15 -15.51 -6.79
C VAL A 45 7.84 -15.21 -8.12
N LYS A 46 8.43 -16.24 -8.74
CA LYS A 46 9.25 -16.09 -9.95
C LYS A 46 8.40 -15.88 -11.22
N GLN A 47 7.32 -16.64 -11.36
CA GLN A 47 6.38 -16.55 -12.48
C GLN A 47 5.02 -16.11 -11.96
N VAL A 48 4.49 -15.00 -12.47
CA VAL A 48 3.22 -14.42 -12.04
C VAL A 48 2.25 -14.44 -13.20
N ASP A 49 1.15 -15.16 -13.02
CA ASP A 49 0.12 -15.30 -14.05
C ASP A 49 -0.82 -14.09 -14.00
N SER A 50 -1.22 -13.68 -12.79
CA SER A 50 -2.02 -12.48 -12.61
C SER A 50 -1.85 -11.85 -11.23
N ILE A 51 -2.13 -10.55 -11.17
CA ILE A 51 -2.13 -9.75 -9.94
C ILE A 51 -3.45 -9.02 -9.85
N VAL A 52 -4.14 -9.14 -8.71
CA VAL A 52 -5.44 -8.50 -8.48
C VAL A 52 -5.34 -7.62 -7.25
N TRP A 53 -5.46 -6.32 -7.46
CA TRP A 53 -5.66 -5.33 -6.40
C TRP A 53 -7.16 -5.19 -6.13
N THR A 54 -7.56 -5.32 -4.87
CA THR A 54 -8.95 -5.26 -4.41
C THR A 54 -9.10 -4.20 -3.34
N PHE A 55 -10.09 -3.31 -3.50
CA PHE A 55 -10.48 -2.35 -2.47
C PHE A 55 -11.71 -2.86 -1.74
N ASN A 56 -11.59 -3.07 -0.43
CA ASN A 56 -12.53 -3.78 0.43
C ASN A 56 -12.86 -5.16 -0.16
N THR A 57 -13.96 -5.25 -0.91
CA THR A 57 -14.42 -6.49 -1.57
C THR A 57 -14.45 -6.38 -3.09
N THR A 58 -14.17 -5.20 -3.64
CA THR A 58 -14.33 -4.92 -5.07
C THR A 58 -12.97 -4.87 -5.78
N PRO A 59 -12.77 -5.65 -6.85
CA PRO A 59 -11.58 -5.53 -7.69
C PRO A 59 -11.37 -4.08 -8.15
N LEU A 60 -10.14 -3.61 -8.01
CA LEU A 60 -9.70 -2.27 -8.40
C LEU A 60 -8.88 -2.33 -9.68
N VAL A 61 -7.87 -3.22 -9.71
CA VAL A 61 -7.02 -3.45 -10.89
C VAL A 61 -6.71 -4.94 -11.02
N THR A 62 -6.76 -5.45 -12.24
CA THR A 62 -6.23 -6.75 -12.62
C THR A 62 -5.08 -6.54 -13.61
N ILE A 63 -3.96 -7.21 -13.38
CA ILE A 63 -2.76 -7.16 -14.22
C ILE A 63 -2.44 -8.59 -14.66
N GLN A 64 -2.20 -8.77 -15.94
CA GLN A 64 -1.75 -10.03 -16.52
C GLN A 64 -0.40 -9.82 -17.22
N PRO A 65 0.73 -10.16 -16.56
CA PRO A 65 2.08 -9.89 -17.06
C PRO A 65 2.36 -10.43 -18.47
N GLU A 66 2.05 -11.69 -18.73
CA GLU A 66 2.36 -12.36 -20.00
C GLU A 66 1.63 -11.74 -21.20
N GLY A 67 0.46 -11.12 -20.98
CA GLY A 67 -0.30 -10.42 -22.01
C GLY A 67 -0.03 -8.91 -22.07
N GLY A 68 0.75 -8.35 -21.14
CA GLY A 68 0.93 -6.91 -20.98
C GLY A 68 -0.37 -6.16 -20.62
N THR A 69 -1.43 -6.87 -20.24
CA THR A 69 -2.77 -6.32 -20.07
C THR A 69 -2.96 -5.80 -18.65
N ILE A 70 -3.38 -4.53 -18.54
CA ILE A 70 -3.80 -3.90 -17.28
C ILE A 70 -5.25 -3.47 -17.42
N ILE A 71 -6.11 -3.98 -16.55
CA ILE A 71 -7.55 -3.67 -16.52
C ILE A 71 -7.86 -2.99 -15.21
N VAL A 72 -8.19 -1.69 -15.27
CA VAL A 72 -8.73 -0.94 -14.13
C VAL A 72 -10.25 -1.07 -14.14
N THR A 73 -10.78 -1.84 -13.20
CA THR A 73 -12.20 -2.23 -13.16
C THR A 73 -13.11 -1.05 -12.76
N GLN A 74 -12.61 -0.15 -11.92
CA GLN A 74 -13.37 1.03 -11.49
C GLN A 74 -13.04 2.24 -12.36
N ASN A 75 -13.95 2.62 -13.27
CA ASN A 75 -13.75 3.76 -14.19
C ASN A 75 -13.31 5.05 -13.48
N ARG A 76 -13.88 5.35 -12.30
CA ARG A 76 -13.51 6.53 -11.48
C ARG A 76 -12.03 6.59 -11.05
N ASN A 77 -11.32 5.48 -11.16
CA ASN A 77 -9.93 5.33 -10.74
C ASN A 77 -8.95 5.20 -11.93
N LYS A 78 -9.44 5.12 -13.18
CA LYS A 78 -8.61 4.96 -14.38
C LYS A 78 -7.50 6.00 -14.50
N GLU A 79 -7.83 7.28 -14.27
CA GLU A 79 -6.87 8.39 -14.35
C GLU A 79 -6.05 8.60 -13.06
N ARG A 80 -6.28 7.78 -12.05
CA ARG A 80 -5.70 7.96 -10.71
C ARG A 80 -4.71 6.86 -10.36
N VAL A 81 -4.79 5.73 -11.06
CA VAL A 81 -3.97 4.53 -10.87
C VAL A 81 -2.74 4.59 -11.77
N ASP A 82 -1.59 4.23 -11.23
CA ASP A 82 -0.31 4.21 -11.93
C ASP A 82 0.62 3.12 -11.35
N PHE A 83 1.68 2.75 -12.07
CA PHE A 83 2.63 1.68 -11.74
C PHE A 83 4.08 2.17 -11.90
N PRO A 84 4.61 2.94 -10.93
CA PRO A 84 5.79 3.79 -11.14
C PRO A 84 7.13 3.06 -11.24
N ASP A 85 7.27 1.87 -10.66
CA ASP A 85 8.59 1.22 -10.47
C ASP A 85 8.91 0.18 -11.56
N GLY A 86 8.14 0.12 -12.64
CA GLY A 86 8.20 -0.95 -13.65
C GLY A 86 7.77 -2.34 -13.14
N GLY A 87 7.52 -2.46 -11.83
CA GLY A 87 6.87 -3.60 -11.20
C GLY A 87 5.36 -3.38 -11.04
N TYR A 88 4.78 -4.04 -10.04
CA TYR A 88 3.32 -4.07 -9.83
C TYR A 88 2.87 -3.38 -8.54
N SER A 89 3.74 -2.51 -7.99
CA SER A 89 3.35 -1.58 -6.91
C SER A 89 2.27 -0.65 -7.43
N LEU A 90 1.16 -0.56 -6.72
CA LEU A 90 0.03 0.27 -7.11
C LEU A 90 0.25 1.69 -6.58
N LYS A 91 0.23 2.71 -7.44
CA LYS A 91 0.14 4.12 -7.02
C LYS A 91 -1.29 4.61 -7.23
N LEU A 92 -1.87 5.20 -6.19
CA LEU A 92 -3.18 5.84 -6.23
C LEU A 92 -3.02 7.33 -5.94
N SER A 93 -3.35 8.16 -6.92
CA SER A 93 -3.25 9.62 -6.88
C SER A 93 -4.61 10.31 -6.71
N LYS A 94 -4.59 11.63 -6.51
CA LYS A 94 -5.78 12.47 -6.31
C LYS A 94 -6.70 11.88 -5.23
N LEU A 95 -6.12 11.48 -4.09
CA LEU A 95 -6.82 10.77 -3.02
C LEU A 95 -8.05 11.52 -2.52
N LYS A 96 -9.11 10.78 -2.22
CA LYS A 96 -10.38 11.23 -1.66
C LYS A 96 -10.57 10.59 -0.30
N LYS A 97 -11.36 11.22 0.57
CA LYS A 97 -11.61 10.70 1.92
C LYS A 97 -12.15 9.26 1.91
N ASN A 98 -13.02 8.95 0.95
CA ASN A 98 -13.64 7.64 0.76
C ASN A 98 -12.74 6.60 0.08
N ASP A 99 -11.50 6.93 -0.28
CA ASP A 99 -10.51 5.91 -0.65
C ASP A 99 -9.89 5.25 0.58
N SER A 100 -10.17 5.75 1.79
CA SER A 100 -9.76 5.08 3.03
C SER A 100 -10.43 3.71 3.13
N GLY A 101 -9.68 2.72 3.61
CA GLY A 101 -10.20 1.37 3.79
C GLY A 101 -9.14 0.31 3.55
N ILE A 102 -9.60 -0.93 3.39
CA ILE A 102 -8.71 -2.07 3.27
C ILE A 102 -8.41 -2.31 1.79
N TYR A 103 -7.13 -2.51 1.49
CA TYR A 103 -6.67 -2.93 0.17
C TYR A 103 -5.98 -4.28 0.29
N TYR A 104 -6.32 -5.19 -0.61
CA TYR A 104 -5.68 -6.49 -0.73
C TYR A 104 -5.04 -6.60 -2.10
N VAL A 105 -3.93 -7.32 -2.15
CA VAL A 105 -3.34 -7.77 -3.41
C VAL A 105 -3.17 -9.28 -3.37
N GLY A 106 -3.72 -9.95 -4.38
CA GLY A 106 -3.50 -11.36 -4.64
C GLY A 106 -2.55 -11.54 -5.81
N ILE A 107 -1.51 -12.35 -5.62
CA ILE A 107 -0.54 -12.73 -6.64
C ILE A 107 -0.79 -14.21 -6.96
N TYR A 108 -1.25 -14.46 -8.17
CA TYR A 108 -1.59 -15.78 -8.67
C TYR A 108 -0.48 -16.30 -9.55
N SER A 109 -0.20 -17.58 -9.41
CA SER A 109 0.83 -18.27 -10.18
C SER A 109 0.50 -19.74 -10.22
N SER A 110 0.67 -20.35 -11.39
CA SER A 110 0.52 -21.77 -11.61
C SER A 110 1.53 -22.59 -10.79
N SER A 111 2.59 -21.96 -10.29
CA SER A 111 3.56 -22.61 -9.39
C SER A 111 3.16 -22.57 -7.91
N LEU A 112 2.04 -21.94 -7.55
CA LEU A 112 1.57 -21.82 -6.16
C LEU A 112 0.25 -22.58 -5.97
N GLN A 113 0.14 -23.33 -4.87
CA GLN A 113 -1.14 -23.95 -4.48
C GLN A 113 -2.17 -22.91 -4.02
N GLN A 114 -1.72 -21.80 -3.44
CA GLN A 114 -2.56 -20.70 -2.97
C GLN A 114 -1.95 -19.35 -3.37
N PRO A 115 -2.76 -18.33 -3.66
CA PRO A 115 -2.25 -17.01 -4.01
C PRO A 115 -1.43 -16.42 -2.87
N SER A 116 -0.32 -15.75 -3.21
CA SER A 116 0.38 -14.93 -2.22
C SER A 116 -0.41 -13.64 -2.02
N THR A 117 -0.75 -13.33 -0.77
CA THR A 117 -1.59 -12.17 -0.45
C THR A 117 -0.87 -11.16 0.44
N GLN A 118 -1.18 -9.87 0.24
CA GLN A 118 -0.76 -8.79 1.15
C GLN A 118 -1.95 -7.88 1.45
N LYS A 119 -2.01 -7.41 2.69
CA LYS A 119 -3.08 -6.54 3.20
C LYS A 119 -2.53 -5.18 3.59
N TYR A 120 -3.23 -4.15 3.13
CA TYR A 120 -2.98 -2.75 3.42
C TYR A 120 -4.21 -2.10 4.02
N VAL A 121 -4.00 -1.14 4.91
CA VAL A 121 -5.04 -0.24 5.39
C VAL A 121 -4.62 1.17 5.02
N LEU A 122 -5.45 1.86 4.24
CA LEU A 122 -5.21 3.25 3.86
C LEU A 122 -6.07 4.17 4.71
N HIS A 123 -5.42 5.15 5.33
CA HIS A 123 -6.07 6.26 5.99
C HIS A 123 -5.85 7.55 5.20
N VAL A 124 -6.94 8.14 4.69
CA VAL A 124 -6.91 9.44 4.02
C VAL A 124 -7.41 10.51 4.97
N TYR A 125 -6.60 11.54 5.22
CA TYR A 125 -6.95 12.68 6.07
C TYR A 125 -7.11 13.96 5.27
N GLU A 126 -7.98 14.86 5.73
CA GLU A 126 -8.02 16.22 5.19
C GLU A 126 -6.77 16.97 5.65
N ASN A 127 -6.11 17.62 4.70
CA ASN A 127 -5.00 18.50 5.04
C ASN A 127 -5.62 19.83 5.48
N ASN A 128 -5.61 20.13 6.78
CA ASN A 128 -6.09 21.41 7.27
C ASN A 128 -4.91 22.40 7.36
N PRO A 129 -4.75 23.33 6.42
CA PRO A 129 -3.61 24.25 6.41
C PRO A 129 -3.62 25.25 7.58
N LYS A 130 -4.74 25.39 8.31
CA LYS A 130 -4.91 26.39 9.38
C LYS A 130 -4.88 25.84 10.82
N GLY A 131 -4.61 24.56 11.03
CA GLY A 131 -4.58 23.98 12.38
C GLY A 131 -3.46 22.98 12.52
N ARG A 132 -2.44 23.32 13.33
CA ARG A 132 -1.35 22.47 13.84
C ARG A 132 -1.11 21.20 13.02
N SER A 133 -0.08 21.22 12.19
CA SER A 133 0.61 20.05 11.67
C SER A 133 0.41 18.83 12.59
N SER A 134 -0.46 17.90 12.18
CA SER A 134 -0.55 16.59 12.81
C SER A 134 0.86 16.01 12.84
N LYS A 135 1.29 15.44 13.97
CA LYS A 135 2.67 14.98 14.24
C LYS A 135 3.23 13.95 13.23
N TYR A 136 2.46 13.57 12.21
CA TYR A 136 2.78 12.54 11.23
C TYR A 136 3.09 13.09 9.82
N SER A 137 3.12 14.41 9.62
CA SER A 137 3.30 15.06 8.31
C SER A 137 4.73 15.03 7.72
N LEU A 138 5.69 14.35 8.35
CA LEU A 138 7.09 14.33 7.90
C LEU A 138 7.57 12.94 7.47
N LEU A 139 6.94 12.38 6.43
CA LEU A 139 7.60 11.40 5.57
C LEU A 139 7.55 11.92 4.12
N HIS A 140 8.34 12.95 3.87
CA HIS A 140 8.65 13.38 2.51
C HIS A 140 9.53 12.31 1.87
N CYS A 141 8.97 11.51 0.94
CA CYS A 141 9.77 10.74 0.00
C CYS A 141 10.19 11.67 -1.13
N GLY A 142 11.42 12.18 -1.06
CA GLY A 142 12.08 12.91 -2.14
C GLY A 142 13.41 12.26 -2.46
N ASN A 143 13.41 11.33 -3.41
CA ASN A 143 14.63 10.94 -4.11
C ASN A 143 14.52 11.45 -5.54
N THR A 144 14.87 12.72 -5.75
CA THR A 144 15.30 13.19 -7.06
C THR A 144 16.82 13.26 -7.06
N LYS A 145 17.39 12.51 -8.00
CA LYS A 145 18.81 12.41 -8.31
C LYS A 145 19.40 13.82 -8.51
N LYS A 146 20.53 14.08 -7.85
CA LYS A 146 21.32 15.29 -8.08
C LYS A 146 22.10 15.13 -9.38
N ASP A 147 21.81 15.99 -10.34
CA ASP A 147 22.61 16.18 -11.54
C ASP A 147 23.30 17.53 -11.35
N GLY A 148 24.60 17.49 -11.03
CA GLY A 148 25.38 18.70 -10.81
C GLY A 148 25.79 19.40 -12.10
N LYS A 149 25.88 20.74 -12.07
CA LYS A 149 26.96 21.62 -12.58
C LYS A 149 26.44 23.08 -12.65
N SER A 150 26.63 23.93 -11.63
CA SER A 150 27.68 24.99 -11.48
C SER A 150 26.99 26.37 -11.28
N PRO A 151 27.68 27.43 -10.82
CA PRO A 151 28.37 27.59 -9.53
C PRO A 151 27.89 28.83 -8.74
N LEU A 152 28.40 28.94 -7.52
CA LEU A 152 28.34 30.08 -6.59
C LEU A 152 28.45 31.47 -7.23
N THR A 153 27.57 32.38 -6.80
CA THR A 153 27.92 33.78 -6.55
C THR A 153 27.24 34.23 -5.26
N ALA A 154 28.06 34.44 -4.23
CA ALA A 154 27.68 35.20 -3.04
C ALA A 154 27.64 36.68 -3.42
N HIS A 155 26.56 37.38 -3.10
CA HIS A 155 26.57 38.80 -2.78
C HIS A 155 25.19 39.20 -2.23
N ASP A 156 25.14 39.42 -0.92
CA ASP A 156 24.94 40.75 -0.33
C ASP A 156 24.06 40.68 0.92
N ALA A 157 24.65 41.16 2.00
CA ALA A 157 24.08 41.17 3.33
C ALA A 157 23.07 42.30 3.45
N ARG A 158 21.90 42.04 4.06
CA ARG A 158 21.24 43.06 4.86
C ARG A 158 20.67 42.48 6.15
N HIS A 159 21.29 42.92 7.23
CA HIS A 159 20.85 42.86 8.61
C HIS A 159 19.40 43.33 8.78
N THR A 160 18.62 42.60 9.56
CA THR A 160 17.73 43.20 10.57
C THR A 160 17.77 42.32 11.82
N LYS A 161 18.53 42.77 12.82
CA LYS A 161 18.39 42.35 14.22
C LYS A 161 17.35 43.25 14.89
N ALA A 162 16.82 42.72 16.00
CA ALA A 162 16.03 43.36 17.05
C ALA A 162 14.49 43.22 16.84
N ILE A 163 13.66 42.96 17.85
CA ILE A 163 13.74 43.26 19.29
C ILE A 163 13.03 42.17 20.10
N CYS A 164 13.61 41.79 21.24
CA CYS A 164 12.93 41.11 22.35
C CYS A 164 12.05 42.12 23.10
N LEU A 165 10.78 41.76 23.34
CA LEU A 165 10.06 41.94 24.60
C LEU A 165 9.24 40.68 24.86
#